data_AF-A0A3L8DBJ2-F1
#
_entry.id   AF-A0A3L8DBJ2-F1
#
_cell.length_a   1.000
_cell.length_b   1.000
_cell.length_c   1.000
_cell.angle_alpha   90.00
_cell.angle_beta   90.00
_cell.angle_gamma   90.00
#
_symmetry.space_group_name_H-M   'P 1'
#
loop_
_entity.id
_entity.type
_entity.pdbx_description
1 polymer ?
#
loop_
_entity_poly.entity_id
_entity_poly.type
_entity_poly.pdbx_seq_one_letter_code
_entity_poly.pdbx_strand_id
1 'polypeptide(L)'
;MKINSVEAINKYESCFYFFAWLCAITYSAYELHLSNTYFDDYNDIYNDFDLGWTWIGKKRDISDQEWRVWLALVNRLIPCTLVHHFISQFIKIANNNNNWINPVNRSGRYWNYQKLKPFISNLIRYTFWLYFTEFLLHFIYVNAIQYHPQVVQNLNPWALYGLGYCMGQFFLNKYVVIYGTCTSLCNLDDVKAPPQPKCIARIHLYSDMWKHFDRGLYNFLIR
;
A
#
# COMPACT_ATOMS: atom_id res chain seq x y z
N MET A 1 13.97 -16.08 -30.15
CA MET A 1 13.28 -17.05 -29.28
C MET A 1 11.79 -16.90 -29.54
N LYS A 2 11.15 -17.88 -30.20
CA LYS A 2 9.70 -17.85 -30.43
C LYS A 2 9.02 -17.95 -29.06
N ILE A 3 8.24 -16.95 -28.69
CA ILE A 3 7.36 -17.04 -27.51
C ILE A 3 6.33 -18.09 -27.89
N ASN A 4 6.45 -19.29 -27.33
CA ASN A 4 5.42 -20.32 -27.46
C ASN A 4 4.09 -19.69 -27.04
N SER A 5 3.05 -19.96 -27.83
CA SER A 5 1.67 -19.57 -27.50
C SER A 5 1.41 -19.91 -26.04
N VAL A 6 1.06 -18.89 -25.24
CA VAL A 6 0.64 -19.08 -23.86
C VAL A 6 -0.58 -20.01 -23.92
N GLU A 7 -0.40 -21.26 -23.51
CA GLU A 7 -1.52 -22.20 -23.41
C GLU A 7 -2.53 -21.60 -22.45
N ALA A 8 -3.73 -21.33 -22.95
CA ALA A 8 -4.79 -20.76 -22.15
C ALA A 8 -5.29 -21.84 -21.17
N ILE A 9 -4.99 -21.69 -19.88
CA ILE A 9 -5.51 -22.56 -18.83
C ILE A 9 -7.04 -22.55 -18.88
N ASN A 10 -7.65 -23.72 -18.68
CA ASN A 10 -9.10 -23.85 -18.63
C ASN A 10 -9.70 -22.91 -17.57
N LYS A 11 -10.80 -22.23 -17.89
CA LYS A 11 -11.48 -21.29 -16.98
C LYS A 11 -11.86 -21.96 -15.66
N TYR A 12 -12.33 -23.21 -15.71
CA TYR A 12 -12.71 -23.95 -14.50
C TYR A 12 -11.51 -24.29 -13.63
N GLU A 13 -10.40 -24.67 -14.24
CA GLU A 13 -9.15 -24.95 -13.54
C GLU A 13 -8.58 -23.67 -12.90
N SER A 14 -8.57 -22.56 -13.64
CA SER A 14 -8.17 -21.25 -13.09
C SER A 14 -9.05 -20.81 -11.92
N CYS A 15 -10.36 -21.05 -12.03
CA CYS A 15 -11.32 -20.77 -10.97
C CYS A 15 -11.05 -21.62 -9.73
N PHE A 16 -10.84 -22.92 -9.91
CA PHE A 16 -10.50 -23.84 -8.83
C PHE A 16 -9.22 -23.40 -8.12
N TYR A 17 -8.13 -23.12 -8.84
CA TYR A 17 -6.88 -22.66 -8.23
C TYR A 17 -7.05 -21.34 -7.49
N PHE A 18 -7.84 -20.40 -8.03
CA PHE A 18 -8.10 -19.13 -7.37
C PHE A 18 -8.79 -19.33 -6.01
N PHE A 19 -9.83 -20.18 -5.95
CA PHE A 19 -10.53 -20.45 -4.71
C PHE A 19 -9.70 -21.30 -3.74
N ALA A 20 -9.00 -22.32 -4.21
CA ALA A 20 -8.11 -23.13 -3.38
C ALA A 20 -7.00 -22.28 -2.75
N TRP A 21 -6.39 -21.39 -3.54
CA TRP A 21 -5.40 -20.43 -3.08
C TRP A 21 -5.98 -19.45 -2.04
N LEU A 22 -7.17 -18.91 -2.30
CA LEU A 22 -7.85 -18.02 -1.36
C LEU A 22 -8.13 -18.72 -0.03
N CYS A 23 -8.67 -19.95 -0.08
CA CYS A 23 -8.91 -20.76 1.11
C CYS A 23 -7.62 -21.02 1.89
N ALA A 24 -6.55 -21.43 1.21
CA ALA A 24 -5.25 -21.69 1.84
C ALA A 24 -4.71 -20.44 2.55
N ILE A 25 -4.76 -19.27 1.91
CA ILE A 25 -4.33 -18.00 2.53
C ILE A 25 -5.20 -17.65 3.73
N THR A 26 -6.53 -17.76 3.61
CA THR A 26 -7.42 -17.43 4.73
C THR A 26 -7.17 -18.36 5.91
N TYR A 27 -6.95 -19.64 5.66
CA TYR A 27 -6.63 -20.61 6.70
C TYR A 27 -5.27 -20.31 7.36
N SER A 28 -4.24 -20.04 6.56
CA SER A 28 -2.94 -19.61 7.08
C SER A 28 -2.97 -18.32 7.89
N ALA A 29 -3.74 -17.31 7.45
CA ALA A 29 -3.91 -16.07 8.19
C ALA A 29 -4.68 -16.30 9.50
N TYR A 30 -5.64 -17.23 9.51
CA TYR A 30 -6.34 -17.66 10.72
C TYR A 30 -5.39 -18.38 11.70
N GLU A 31 -4.57 -19.32 11.23
CA GLU A 31 -3.56 -20.00 12.05
C GLU A 31 -2.55 -18.99 12.64
N LEU A 32 -2.13 -18.00 11.85
CA LEU A 32 -1.33 -16.88 12.35
C LEU A 32 -2.08 -16.07 13.42
N HIS A 33 -3.35 -15.75 13.20
CA HIS A 33 -4.17 -15.04 14.18
C HIS A 33 -4.26 -15.77 15.52
N LEU A 34 -4.34 -17.10 15.53
CA LEU A 34 -4.34 -17.89 16.77
C LEU A 34 -3.06 -17.70 17.60
N SER A 35 -1.93 -17.42 16.95
CA SER A 35 -0.66 -17.14 17.64
C SER A 35 -0.67 -15.81 18.41
N ASN A 36 -1.64 -14.92 18.15
CA ASN A 36 -1.76 -13.66 18.87
C ASN A 36 -2.03 -13.82 20.37
N THR A 37 -2.50 -14.99 20.81
CA THR A 37 -2.74 -15.29 22.24
C THR A 37 -1.47 -15.11 23.09
N TYR A 38 -0.29 -15.26 22.49
CA TYR A 38 0.98 -14.91 23.13
C TYR A 38 1.04 -13.45 23.61
N PHE A 39 0.38 -12.53 22.89
CA PHE A 39 0.40 -11.09 23.15
C PHE A 39 -0.71 -10.60 24.08
N ASP A 40 -1.57 -11.48 24.57
CA ASP A 40 -2.63 -11.12 25.52
C ASP A 40 -2.01 -10.74 26.88
N ASP A 41 -1.13 -11.62 27.40
CA ASP A 41 -0.41 -11.46 28.68
C ASP A 41 1.03 -10.93 28.53
N TYR A 42 1.42 -10.56 27.31
CA TYR A 42 2.74 -9.99 27.02
C TYR A 42 2.95 -8.65 27.71
N ASN A 43 4.09 -8.50 28.40
CA ASN A 43 4.52 -7.22 28.96
C ASN A 43 5.15 -6.35 27.86
N ASP A 44 4.41 -5.36 27.39
CA ASP A 44 4.80 -4.47 26.28
C ASP A 44 5.82 -3.40 26.70
N ILE A 45 7.07 -3.83 26.90
CA ILE A 45 8.19 -2.96 27.28
C ILE A 45 8.59 -2.03 26.12
N TYR A 46 8.38 -2.46 24.87
CA TYR A 46 8.84 -1.75 23.68
C TYR A 46 7.79 -0.84 23.03
N ASN A 47 6.57 -0.81 23.58
CA ASN A 47 5.41 -0.09 23.02
C ASN A 47 5.14 -0.54 21.57
N ASP A 48 5.06 -1.86 21.42
CA ASP A 48 4.69 -2.57 20.22
C ASP A 48 3.19 -2.43 19.92
N PHE A 49 2.38 -2.17 20.94
CA PHE A 49 0.94 -2.06 20.83
C PHE A 49 0.41 -0.72 21.36
N ASP A 50 -0.68 -0.25 20.76
CA ASP A 50 -1.52 0.77 21.38
C ASP A 50 -2.91 0.21 21.74
N LEU A 51 -3.73 1.06 22.38
CA LEU A 51 -5.09 0.71 22.80
C LEU A 51 -6.04 0.40 21.63
N GLY A 52 -5.62 0.63 20.38
CA GLY A 52 -6.40 0.43 19.18
C GLY A 52 -7.62 1.34 19.11
N TRP A 53 -8.58 0.94 18.27
CA TRP A 53 -9.83 1.66 18.11
C TRP A 53 -10.86 1.24 19.16
N THR A 54 -11.49 2.24 19.80
CA THR A 54 -12.43 2.05 20.91
C THR A 54 -13.62 1.14 20.58
N TRP A 55 -14.06 1.11 19.33
CA TRP A 55 -15.16 0.28 18.86
C TRP A 55 -14.75 -1.16 18.50
N ILE A 56 -13.46 -1.43 18.30
CA ILE A 56 -12.93 -2.79 18.11
C ILE A 56 -12.64 -3.42 19.48
N GLY A 57 -12.11 -2.64 20.42
CA GLY A 57 -11.77 -3.11 21.76
C GLY A 57 -10.58 -4.08 21.79
N LYS A 58 -9.72 -4.04 20.76
CA LYS A 58 -8.47 -4.82 20.68
C LYS A 58 -7.27 -3.90 20.58
N LYS A 59 -6.13 -4.38 21.09
CA LYS A 59 -4.83 -3.76 20.85
C LYS A 59 -4.56 -3.71 19.34
N ARG A 60 -3.82 -2.70 18.87
CA ARG A 60 -3.35 -2.63 17.49
C ARG A 60 -1.84 -2.72 17.46
N ASP A 61 -1.32 -3.57 16.57
CA ASP A 61 0.11 -3.65 16.29
C ASP A 61 0.59 -2.35 15.65
N ILE A 62 1.56 -1.71 16.29
CA ILE A 62 2.19 -0.48 15.83
C ILE A 62 3.72 -0.64 15.70
N SER A 63 4.25 -1.86 15.70
CA SER A 63 5.70 -2.11 15.78
C SER A 63 6.49 -1.66 14.54
N ASP A 64 5.85 -1.49 13.37
CA ASP A 64 6.53 -1.03 12.15
C ASP A 64 6.89 0.46 12.21
N GLN A 65 8.17 0.75 12.49
CA GLN A 65 8.67 2.11 12.65
C GLN A 65 8.55 2.94 11.37
N GLU A 66 8.83 2.35 10.20
CA GLU A 66 8.74 3.05 8.92
C GLU A 66 7.33 3.61 8.70
N TRP A 67 6.32 2.77 8.93
CA TRP A 67 4.92 3.11 8.79
C TRP A 67 4.49 4.19 9.79
N ARG A 68 4.91 4.07 11.06
CA ARG A 68 4.64 5.10 12.07
C ARG A 68 5.22 6.45 11.70
N VAL A 69 6.50 6.47 11.30
CA VAL A 69 7.19 7.69 10.88
C VAL A 69 6.50 8.31 9.67
N TRP A 70 6.12 7.48 8.70
CA TRP A 70 5.42 7.95 7.51
C TRP A 70 4.04 8.54 7.84
N LEU A 71 3.23 7.87 8.65
CA LEU A 71 1.92 8.39 9.09
C LEU A 71 2.06 9.73 9.81
N ALA A 72 3.03 9.86 10.72
CA ALA A 72 3.32 11.10 11.42
C ALA A 72 3.73 12.23 10.45
N LEU A 73 4.60 11.92 9.49
CA LEU A 73 5.05 12.86 8.47
C LEU A 73 3.88 13.33 7.61
N VAL A 74 3.05 12.41 7.12
CA VAL A 74 1.88 12.74 6.27
C VAL A 74 0.89 13.60 7.02
N ASN A 75 0.54 13.27 8.26
CA ASN A 75 -0.37 14.06 9.07
C ASN A 75 0.11 15.51 9.24
N ARG A 76 1.43 15.71 9.36
CA ARG A 76 2.03 17.03 9.43
C ARG A 76 2.11 17.75 8.08
N LEU A 77 2.28 17.02 6.98
CA LEU A 77 2.41 17.58 5.63
C LEU A 77 1.08 17.81 4.90
N ILE A 78 -0.02 17.16 5.29
CA ILE A 78 -1.34 17.34 4.65
C ILE A 78 -1.75 18.82 4.61
N PRO A 79 -1.70 19.60 5.71
CA PRO A 79 -2.07 21.02 5.64
C PRO A 79 -1.18 21.81 4.68
N CYS A 80 0.14 21.59 4.73
CA CYS A 80 1.10 22.26 3.87
C CYS A 80 0.89 21.93 2.38
N THR A 81 0.64 20.67 2.06
CA THR A 81 0.39 20.21 0.69
C THR A 81 -0.91 20.79 0.14
N LEU A 82 -1.99 20.84 0.94
CA LEU A 82 -3.24 21.49 0.55
C LEU A 82 -3.00 22.98 0.24
N VAL A 83 -2.36 23.72 1.15
CA VAL A 83 -2.03 25.14 0.96
C VAL A 83 -1.17 25.34 -0.28
N HIS A 84 -0.14 24.52 -0.48
CA HIS A 84 0.71 24.57 -1.67
C HIS A 84 -0.10 24.42 -2.96
N HIS A 85 -1.01 23.45 -3.02
CA HIS A 85 -1.83 23.24 -4.21
C HIS A 85 -2.83 24.38 -4.44
N PHE A 86 -3.45 24.93 -3.38
CA PHE A 86 -4.32 26.10 -3.51
C PHE A 86 -3.57 27.33 -4.03
N ILE A 87 -2.39 27.63 -3.48
CA ILE A 87 -1.53 28.73 -3.94
C ILE A 87 -1.08 28.49 -5.38
N SER A 88 -0.68 27.27 -5.72
CA SER A 88 -0.30 26.88 -7.09
C SER A 88 -1.44 27.16 -8.07
N GLN A 89 -2.69 26.78 -7.74
CA GLN A 89 -3.85 27.09 -8.58
C GLN A 89 -4.13 28.59 -8.68
N PHE A 90 -4.04 29.33 -7.56
CA PHE A 90 -4.23 30.78 -7.57
C PHE A 90 -3.22 31.49 -8.47
N ILE A 91 -1.93 31.16 -8.36
CA ILE A 91 -0.86 31.71 -9.21
C ILE A 91 -1.11 31.37 -10.69
N LYS A 92 -1.51 30.12 -11.00
CA LYS A 92 -1.84 29.70 -12.36
C LYS A 92 -2.97 30.55 -12.94
N ILE A 93 -4.02 30.84 -12.16
CA ILE A 93 -5.16 31.67 -12.57
C ILE A 93 -4.75 33.14 -12.72
N ALA A 94 -4.02 33.70 -11.75
CA ALA A 94 -3.59 35.10 -11.76
C ALA A 94 -2.66 35.42 -12.94
N ASN A 95 -1.70 34.54 -13.25
CA ASN A 95 -0.79 34.72 -14.39
C ASN A 95 -1.48 34.62 -15.76
N ASN A 96 -2.65 33.99 -15.85
CA ASN A 96 -3.41 33.90 -17.11
C ASN A 96 -3.96 35.26 -17.56
N ASN A 97 -4.26 36.14 -16.61
CA ASN A 97 -4.87 37.44 -16.89
C ASN A 97 -3.89 38.44 -17.55
N ASN A 98 -2.57 38.13 -17.58
CA ASN A 98 -1.53 39.01 -18.10
C ASN A 98 -1.09 38.69 -19.57
N ASN A 99 -1.76 37.74 -20.26
CA ASN A 99 -1.62 37.35 -21.69
C ASN A 99 -0.26 36.82 -22.21
N TRP A 100 -0.32 36.06 -23.34
CA TRP A 100 0.75 35.50 -24.21
C TRP A 100 1.22 34.03 -24.03
N ILE A 101 0.34 33.07 -23.73
CA ILE A 101 0.68 31.63 -23.85
C ILE A 101 -0.35 30.89 -24.71
N ASN A 102 0.17 30.17 -25.73
CA ASN A 102 -0.59 29.42 -26.73
C ASN A 102 -1.74 28.59 -26.14
N PRO A 103 -2.94 28.58 -26.75
CA PRO A 103 -4.12 27.87 -26.26
C PRO A 103 -3.95 26.35 -26.18
N VAL A 104 -3.06 25.78 -26.99
CA VAL A 104 -2.80 24.33 -27.08
C VAL A 104 -2.19 23.74 -25.80
N ASN A 105 -1.55 24.56 -24.95
CA ASN A 105 -0.89 24.11 -23.70
C ASN A 105 -1.73 24.38 -22.44
N ARG A 106 -3.00 24.81 -22.58
CA ARG A 106 -3.84 25.28 -21.44
C ARG A 106 -4.63 24.17 -20.74
N SER A 107 -4.94 23.07 -21.43
CA SER A 107 -5.89 22.04 -20.94
C SER A 107 -5.38 21.25 -19.72
N GLY A 108 -4.07 21.18 -19.51
CA GLY A 108 -3.46 20.60 -18.30
C GLY A 108 -3.38 21.56 -17.11
N ARG A 109 -3.39 22.87 -17.32
CA ARG A 109 -2.88 23.78 -16.28
C ARG A 109 -3.74 23.84 -15.00
N TYR A 110 -5.06 23.71 -15.12
CA TYR A 110 -6.01 23.98 -14.03
C TYR A 110 -6.72 22.73 -13.54
N TRP A 111 -7.22 22.80 -12.32
CA TRP A 111 -8.20 21.83 -11.83
C TRP A 111 -9.47 21.87 -12.67
N ASN A 112 -9.83 20.71 -13.21
CA ASN A 112 -11.07 20.50 -13.93
C ASN A 112 -11.68 19.16 -13.48
N TYR A 113 -12.92 18.90 -13.88
CA TYR A 113 -13.61 17.66 -13.51
C TYR A 113 -12.86 16.39 -13.95
N GLN A 114 -12.21 16.43 -15.13
CA GLN A 114 -11.46 15.28 -15.67
C GLN A 114 -10.22 14.94 -14.85
N LYS A 115 -9.60 15.92 -14.17
CA LYS A 115 -8.47 15.71 -13.25
C LYS A 115 -8.93 15.40 -11.82
N LEU A 116 -9.94 16.12 -11.33
CA LEU A 116 -10.43 15.97 -9.97
C LEU A 116 -11.13 14.62 -9.78
N LYS A 117 -11.86 14.12 -10.78
CA LYS A 117 -12.52 12.81 -10.69
C LYS A 117 -11.55 11.66 -10.38
N PRO A 118 -10.48 11.41 -11.16
CA PRO A 118 -9.53 10.35 -10.85
C PRO A 118 -8.72 10.66 -9.58
N PHE A 119 -8.41 11.93 -9.30
CA PHE A 119 -7.73 12.31 -8.06
C PHE A 119 -8.54 11.93 -6.81
N ILE A 120 -9.82 12.32 -6.75
CA ILE A 120 -10.71 12.00 -5.63
C ILE A 120 -10.97 10.49 -5.56
N SER A 121 -11.18 9.82 -6.70
CA SER A 121 -11.33 8.37 -6.72
C SER A 121 -10.12 7.64 -6.16
N ASN A 122 -8.91 8.12 -6.48
CA ASN A 122 -7.66 7.58 -5.97
C ASN A 122 -7.47 7.91 -4.48
N LEU A 123 -7.81 9.12 -4.06
CA LEU A 123 -7.76 9.52 -2.65
C LEU A 123 -8.65 8.59 -1.81
N ILE A 124 -9.90 8.36 -2.23
CA ILE A 124 -10.81 7.42 -1.57
C ILE A 124 -10.20 6.02 -1.52
N ARG A 125 -9.64 5.53 -2.64
CA ARG A 125 -9.01 4.22 -2.72
C ARG A 125 -7.85 4.07 -1.73
N TYR A 126 -6.92 5.02 -1.69
CA TYR A 126 -5.74 4.90 -0.83
C TYR A 126 -6.07 5.12 0.64
N THR A 127 -7.03 6.00 0.94
CA THR A 127 -7.59 6.14 2.29
C THR A 127 -8.25 4.84 2.75
N PHE A 128 -9.03 4.17 1.88
CA PHE A 128 -9.57 2.85 2.17
C PHE A 128 -8.46 1.84 2.49
N TRP A 129 -7.42 1.74 1.65
CA TRP A 129 -6.32 0.80 1.88
C TRP A 129 -5.51 1.10 3.14
N LEU A 130 -5.35 2.38 3.49
CA LEU A 130 -4.73 2.81 4.76
C LEU A 130 -5.57 2.29 5.94
N TYR A 131 -6.85 2.66 6.02
CA TYR A 131 -7.71 2.23 7.13
C TYR A 131 -7.91 0.71 7.17
N PHE A 132 -7.95 0.05 6.02
CA PHE A 132 -8.01 -1.40 5.94
C PHE A 132 -6.76 -2.07 6.54
N THR A 133 -5.58 -1.48 6.31
CA THR A 133 -4.32 -1.96 6.94
C THR A 133 -4.37 -1.77 8.44
N GLU A 134 -4.72 -0.57 8.89
CA GLU A 134 -4.84 -0.25 10.31
C GLU A 134 -5.85 -1.16 11.01
N PHE A 135 -6.96 -1.47 10.35
CA PHE A 135 -7.95 -2.42 10.82
C PHE A 135 -7.37 -3.82 10.99
N LEU A 136 -6.68 -4.35 9.97
CA LEU A 136 -6.08 -5.69 10.02
C LEU A 136 -5.02 -5.83 11.12
N LEU A 137 -4.29 -4.77 11.45
CA LEU A 137 -3.30 -4.76 12.54
C LEU A 137 -3.92 -4.93 13.95
N HIS A 138 -5.24 -4.86 14.10
CA HIS A 138 -5.92 -5.24 15.34
C HIS A 138 -6.13 -6.77 15.46
N PHE A 139 -5.97 -7.49 14.36
CA PHE A 139 -6.25 -8.93 14.29
C PHE A 139 -5.03 -9.75 13.93
N ILE A 140 -4.01 -9.18 13.28
CA ILE A 140 -2.81 -9.89 12.86
C ILE A 140 -1.61 -9.06 13.28
N TYR A 141 -0.89 -9.51 14.30
CA TYR A 141 0.26 -8.80 14.87
C TYR A 141 1.55 -9.12 14.11
N VAL A 142 1.50 -8.87 12.80
CA VAL A 142 2.52 -9.28 11.82
C VAL A 142 3.87 -8.59 12.02
N ASN A 143 3.89 -7.37 12.57
CA ASN A 143 5.13 -6.63 12.77
C ASN A 143 5.73 -6.95 14.14
N ALA A 144 4.90 -7.00 15.19
CA ALA A 144 5.33 -7.37 16.53
C ALA A 144 5.99 -8.76 16.55
N ILE A 145 5.33 -9.79 15.98
CA ILE A 145 5.81 -11.18 16.05
C ILE A 145 7.20 -11.40 15.45
N GLN A 146 7.65 -10.54 14.52
CA GLN A 146 9.00 -10.61 13.93
C GLN A 146 10.11 -10.37 14.96
N TYR A 147 9.81 -9.65 16.04
CA TYR A 147 10.74 -9.38 17.14
C TYR A 147 10.75 -10.49 18.20
N HIS A 148 9.92 -11.53 18.05
CA HIS A 148 9.79 -12.66 18.98
C HIS A 148 10.20 -13.98 18.32
N PRO A 149 11.51 -14.23 18.10
CA PRO A 149 11.98 -15.41 17.37
C PRO A 149 11.57 -16.73 18.03
N GLN A 150 11.44 -16.75 19.37
CA GLN A 150 10.96 -17.93 20.11
C GLN A 150 9.50 -18.29 19.75
N VAL A 151 8.65 -17.28 19.51
CA VAL A 151 7.27 -17.52 19.07
C VAL A 151 7.27 -18.05 17.65
N VAL A 152 8.04 -17.40 16.76
CA VAL A 152 8.16 -17.78 15.34
C VAL A 152 8.66 -19.22 15.18
N GLN A 153 9.63 -19.66 15.98
CA GLN A 153 10.17 -21.03 15.95
C GLN A 153 9.13 -22.10 16.34
N ASN A 154 8.13 -21.72 17.13
CA ASN A 154 7.08 -22.63 17.59
C ASN A 154 5.81 -22.57 16.72
N LEU A 155 5.77 -21.70 15.70
CA LEU A 155 4.65 -21.63 14.77
C LEU A 155 4.56 -22.90 13.93
N ASN A 156 3.33 -23.38 13.74
CA ASN A 156 3.09 -24.46 12.79
C ASN A 156 3.35 -23.99 11.34
N PRO A 157 3.52 -24.92 10.37
CA PRO A 157 3.82 -24.55 8.99
C PRO A 157 2.78 -23.63 8.32
N TRP A 158 1.50 -23.78 8.66
CA TRP A 158 0.43 -22.94 8.10
C TRP A 158 0.49 -21.51 8.64
N ALA A 159 0.79 -21.35 9.93
CA ALA A 159 1.01 -20.05 10.56
C ALA A 159 2.30 -19.38 10.04
N LEU A 160 3.37 -20.14 9.79
CA LEU A 160 4.60 -19.62 9.15
C LEU A 160 4.33 -19.11 7.73
N TYR A 161 3.55 -19.85 6.94
CA TYR A 161 3.11 -19.38 5.62
C TYR A 161 2.25 -18.12 5.74
N GLY A 162 1.33 -18.10 6.71
CA GLY A 162 0.50 -16.93 7.03
C GLY A 162 1.36 -15.72 7.37
N LEU A 163 2.38 -15.89 8.21
CA LEU A 163 3.31 -14.85 8.60
C LEU A 163 4.02 -14.27 7.38
N GLY A 164 4.63 -15.12 6.55
CA GLY A 164 5.32 -14.67 5.34
C GLY A 164 4.41 -13.95 4.36
N TYR A 165 3.20 -14.48 4.15
CA TYR A 165 2.22 -13.88 3.24
C TYR A 165 1.70 -12.53 3.77
N CYS A 166 1.25 -12.47 5.02
CA CYS A 166 0.76 -11.25 5.65
C CYS A 166 1.85 -10.18 5.74
N MET A 167 3.11 -10.56 6.02
CA MET A 167 4.24 -9.64 6.04
C MET A 167 4.46 -9.03 4.65
N GLY A 168 4.46 -9.86 3.60
CA GLY A 168 4.57 -9.38 2.22
C GLY A 168 3.40 -8.48 1.80
N GLN A 169 2.17 -8.83 2.18
CA GLN A 169 0.98 -8.03 1.86
C GLN A 169 0.96 -6.69 2.62
N PHE A 170 1.35 -6.69 3.90
CA PHE A 170 1.52 -5.46 4.68
C PHE A 170 2.55 -4.57 4.01
N PHE A 171 3.73 -5.11 3.68
CA PHE A 171 4.77 -4.39 2.95
C PHE A 171 4.22 -3.81 1.64
N LEU A 172 3.59 -4.61 0.78
CA LEU A 172 2.97 -4.13 -0.46
C LEU A 172 1.98 -2.98 -0.20
N ASN A 173 1.10 -3.13 0.78
CA ASN A 173 0.05 -2.16 1.01
C ASN A 173 0.59 -0.81 1.52
N LYS A 174 1.67 -0.83 2.33
CA LYS A 174 2.43 0.39 2.66
C LYS A 174 2.76 1.17 1.38
N TYR A 175 3.40 0.52 0.42
CA TYR A 175 3.83 1.15 -0.83
C TYR A 175 2.68 1.50 -1.78
N VAL A 176 1.57 0.75 -1.78
CA VAL A 176 0.35 1.12 -2.52
C VAL A 176 -0.20 2.45 -2.01
N VAL A 177 -0.22 2.66 -0.69
CA VAL A 177 -0.70 3.92 -0.10
C VAL A 177 0.32 5.04 -0.33
N ILE A 178 1.59 4.81 -0.01
CA ILE A 178 2.67 5.81 -0.12
C ILE A 178 2.85 6.27 -1.57
N TYR A 179 3.09 5.35 -2.50
CA TYR A 179 3.30 5.71 -3.91
C TYR A 179 1.99 6.15 -4.58
N GLY A 180 0.86 5.60 -4.15
CA GLY A 180 -0.46 5.95 -4.68
C GLY A 180 -0.83 7.40 -4.43
N THR A 181 -0.69 7.84 -3.18
CA THR A 181 -0.95 9.22 -2.77
C THR A 181 -0.02 10.20 -3.47
N CYS A 182 1.30 9.97 -3.43
CA CYS A 182 2.28 10.81 -4.10
C CYS A 182 2.04 10.90 -5.62
N THR A 183 1.79 9.77 -6.28
CA THR A 183 1.51 9.73 -7.73
C THR A 183 0.23 10.50 -8.08
N SER A 184 -0.79 10.42 -7.23
CA SER A 184 -2.04 11.15 -7.46
C SER A 184 -1.86 12.66 -7.38
N LEU A 185 -1.03 13.12 -6.44
CA LEU A 185 -0.63 14.53 -6.34
C LEU A 185 0.20 14.96 -7.57
N CYS A 186 1.21 14.18 -7.96
CA CYS A 186 2.01 14.47 -9.17
C CYS A 186 1.13 14.59 -10.42
N ASN A 187 0.20 13.64 -10.62
CA ASN A 187 -0.70 13.65 -11.76
C ASN A 187 -1.67 14.84 -11.75
N LEU A 188 -2.07 15.34 -10.57
CA LEU A 188 -2.90 16.53 -10.45
C LEU A 188 -2.18 17.78 -11.00
N ASP A 189 -0.85 17.83 -10.87
CA ASP A 189 0.04 18.86 -11.38
C ASP A 189 0.70 18.55 -12.74
N ASP A 190 0.19 17.53 -13.47
CA ASP A 190 0.75 17.05 -14.76
C ASP A 190 2.21 16.55 -14.69
N VAL A 191 2.69 16.23 -13.49
CA VAL A 191 3.98 15.58 -13.30
C VAL A 191 3.79 14.09 -13.49
N LYS A 192 4.40 13.53 -14.54
CA LYS A 192 4.31 12.11 -14.86
C LYS A 192 5.10 11.28 -13.84
N ALA A 193 4.38 10.61 -12.93
CA ALA A 193 4.98 9.67 -11.99
C ALA A 193 5.06 8.24 -12.57
N PRO A 194 5.98 7.39 -12.07
CA PRO A 194 6.03 5.97 -12.42
C PRO A 194 4.72 5.22 -12.07
N PRO A 195 4.42 4.11 -12.76
CA PRO A 195 3.26 3.29 -12.42
C PRO A 195 3.38 2.64 -11.04
N GLN A 196 2.22 2.42 -10.42
CA GLN A 196 2.09 1.80 -9.10
C GLN A 196 2.66 0.37 -9.02
N PRO A 197 3.00 -0.10 -7.79
CA PRO A 197 3.43 -1.48 -7.56
C PRO A 197 2.38 -2.48 -8.05
N LYS A 198 2.83 -3.54 -8.73
CA LYS A 198 1.99 -4.71 -8.98
C LYS A 198 1.84 -5.53 -7.70
N CYS A 199 0.70 -6.18 -7.53
CA CYS A 199 0.49 -7.10 -6.41
C CYS A 199 1.55 -8.21 -6.42
N ILE A 200 2.28 -8.36 -5.31
CA ILE A 200 3.36 -9.33 -5.17
C ILE A 200 2.87 -10.77 -5.34
N ALA A 201 1.63 -11.06 -4.94
CA ALA A 201 1.02 -12.39 -5.09
C ALA A 201 0.71 -12.75 -6.56
N ARG A 202 0.78 -11.78 -7.48
CA ARG A 202 0.60 -12.02 -8.93
C ARG A 202 1.92 -12.23 -9.67
N ILE A 203 3.05 -11.92 -9.05
CA ILE A 203 4.37 -12.01 -9.68
C ILE A 203 4.90 -13.43 -9.46
N HIS A 204 5.04 -14.20 -10.54
CA HIS A 204 5.47 -15.60 -10.49
C HIS A 204 6.98 -15.78 -10.71
N LEU A 205 7.68 -14.75 -11.21
CA LEU A 205 9.13 -14.75 -11.40
C LEU A 205 9.79 -13.74 -10.48
N TYR A 206 10.70 -14.21 -9.62
CA TYR A 206 11.46 -13.33 -8.73
C TYR A 206 12.30 -12.30 -9.48
N SER A 207 12.80 -12.63 -10.67
CA SER A 207 13.50 -11.70 -11.56
C SER A 207 12.64 -10.50 -11.99
N ASP A 208 11.31 -10.60 -11.86
CA ASP A 208 10.36 -9.55 -12.22
C ASP A 208 9.80 -8.81 -11.00
N MET A 209 10.10 -9.26 -9.78
CA MET A 209 9.61 -8.66 -8.54
C MET A 209 9.99 -7.18 -8.48
N TRP A 210 11.29 -6.87 -8.43
CA TRP A 210 11.78 -5.49 -8.34
C TRP A 210 11.43 -4.65 -9.57
N LYS A 211 11.38 -5.25 -10.77
CA LYS A 211 10.99 -4.56 -12.01
C LYS A 211 9.56 -4.04 -12.02
N HIS A 212 8.69 -4.58 -11.16
CA HIS A 212 7.26 -4.31 -11.18
C HIS A 212 6.68 -3.84 -9.87
N PHE A 213 7.32 -4.18 -8.76
CA PHE A 213 7.03 -3.69 -7.43
C PHE A 213 7.54 -2.25 -7.27
N ASP A 214 8.86 -2.03 -7.39
CA ASP A 214 9.48 -0.71 -7.29
C ASP A 214 10.21 -0.33 -8.58
N ARG A 215 9.42 0.18 -9.52
CA ARG A 215 9.92 0.62 -10.83
C ARG A 215 10.85 1.82 -10.73
N GLY A 216 10.66 2.67 -9.72
CA GLY A 216 11.47 3.87 -9.52
C GLY A 216 12.89 3.49 -9.16
N LEU A 217 13.03 2.71 -8.09
CA LEU A 217 14.32 2.19 -7.64
C LEU A 217 14.97 1.30 -8.69
N TYR A 218 14.21 0.40 -9.31
CA TYR A 218 14.75 -0.47 -10.38
C TYR A 218 15.36 0.35 -11.52
N ASN A 219 14.63 1.36 -12.04
CA ASN A 219 15.13 2.22 -13.11
C ASN A 219 16.31 3.10 -12.67
N PHE A 220 16.41 3.44 -11.39
CA PHE A 220 17.55 4.18 -10.85
C PHE A 220 18.81 3.30 -10.79
N LEU A 221 18.68 2.04 -10.38
CA LEU A 221 19.81 1.12 -10.20
C LEU A 221 20.41 0.59 -11.51
N ILE A 222 19.60 0.48 -12.58
CA ILE A 222 20.06 -0.04 -13.89
C ILE A 222 20.60 1.05 -14.82
N ARG A 223 20.61 2.31 -14.39
CA ARG A 223 21.19 3.44 -15.10
C ARG A 223 22.64 3.63 -14.68
#